data_AF-A0A9X3YBA3-F1
#
_entry.id   AF-A0A9X3YBA3-F1
#
_cell.length_a   1.000
_cell.length_b   1.000
_cell.length_c   1.000
_cell.angle_alpha   90.00
_cell.angle_beta   90.00
_cell.angle_gamma   90.00
#
_symmetry.space_group_name_H-M   'P 1'
#
loop_
_entity.id
_entity.type
_entity.pdbx_description
1 polymer ?
#
loop_
_entity_poly.entity_id
_entity_poly.type
_entity_poly.pdbx_seq_one_letter_code
_entity_poly.pdbx_strand_id
1 'polypeptide(L)'
;MTSTPMLPSFAAPTDTERATLAAILNDTGLRATTPRINVFHFLNIADVPVTAEAVSRCVDLPLSTAYRTLTALEINHLAGVTFARSDVTRWFRFLPDSPQHCPACGQSFYGEYS
;
A
#
# COMPACT_ATOMS: atom_id res chain seq x y z
N MET A 1 -19.05 -13.19 -14.51
CA MET A 1 -18.42 -11.98 -15.07
C MET A 1 -17.41 -11.49 -14.05
N THR A 2 -16.12 -11.79 -14.25
CA THR A 2 -15.04 -11.30 -13.39
C THR A 2 -14.73 -9.88 -13.86
N SER A 3 -15.27 -8.88 -13.15
CA SER A 3 -14.90 -7.49 -13.36
C SER A 3 -13.39 -7.34 -13.13
N THR A 4 -12.64 -6.92 -14.14
CA THR A 4 -11.25 -6.52 -13.97
C THR A 4 -11.21 -5.42 -12.89
N PRO A 5 -10.56 -5.65 -11.74
CA PRO A 5 -10.50 -4.62 -10.70
C PRO A 5 -9.75 -3.42 -11.29
N MET A 6 -10.46 -2.30 -11.40
CA MET A 6 -9.89 -1.04 -11.87
C MET A 6 -9.15 -0.39 -10.70
N LEU A 7 -7.90 0.01 -10.91
CA LEU A 7 -7.15 0.73 -9.89
C LEU A 7 -7.86 2.06 -9.60
N PRO A 8 -7.96 2.47 -8.32
CA PRO A 8 -8.58 3.75 -7.98
C PRO A 8 -7.78 4.89 -8.59
N SER A 9 -8.47 5.91 -9.09
CA SER A 9 -7.82 7.19 -9.41
C SER A 9 -7.32 7.81 -8.11
N PHE A 10 -6.05 8.22 -8.08
CA PHE A 10 -5.50 8.85 -6.89
C PHE A 10 -6.13 10.22 -6.67
N ALA A 11 -6.80 10.38 -5.53
CA ALA A 11 -7.17 11.67 -4.98
C ALA A 11 -6.21 11.99 -3.83
N ALA A 12 -5.76 13.25 -3.75
CA ALA A 12 -4.94 13.66 -2.63
C ALA A 12 -5.77 13.59 -1.32
N PRO A 13 -5.17 13.15 -0.20
CA PRO A 13 -5.89 13.09 1.07
C PRO A 13 -6.31 14.50 1.50
N THR A 14 -7.50 14.60 2.08
CA THR A 14 -7.99 15.81 2.77
C THR A 14 -7.09 16.17 3.96
N ASP A 15 -7.19 17.38 4.48
CA ASP A 15 -6.35 17.82 5.61
C ASP A 15 -6.55 16.95 6.87
N THR A 16 -7.79 16.52 7.11
CA THR A 16 -8.12 15.61 8.22
C THR A 16 -7.49 14.24 8.03
N GLU A 17 -7.64 13.63 6.84
CA GLU A 17 -7.03 12.33 6.53
C GLU A 17 -5.50 12.41 6.59
N ARG A 18 -4.92 13.50 6.06
CA ARG A 18 -3.49 13.75 6.11
C ARG A 18 -2.98 13.79 7.54
N ALA A 19 -3.71 14.45 8.46
CA ALA A 19 -3.34 14.51 9.87
C ALA A 19 -3.39 13.11 10.52
N THR A 20 -4.44 12.33 10.25
CA THR A 20 -4.57 10.96 10.76
C THR A 20 -3.46 10.05 10.24
N LEU A 21 -3.20 10.06 8.93
CA LEU A 21 -2.14 9.26 8.30
C LEU A 21 -0.77 9.68 8.81
N ALA A 22 -0.52 10.98 9.00
CA ALA A 22 0.73 11.46 9.56
C ALA A 22 0.91 11.01 11.02
N ALA A 23 -0.15 11.01 11.83
CA ALA A 23 -0.10 10.52 13.19
C ALA A 23 0.28 9.02 13.24
N ILE A 24 -0.36 8.18 12.41
CA ILE A 24 -0.05 6.74 12.32
C ILE A 24 1.40 6.50 11.89
N LEU A 25 1.88 7.24 10.88
CA LEU A 25 3.27 7.15 10.43
C LEU A 25 4.24 7.52 11.56
N ASN A 26 3.99 8.63 12.26
CA ASN A 26 4.89 9.06 13.33
C ASN A 26 4.86 8.12 14.54
N ASP A 27 3.69 7.56 14.90
CA ASP A 27 3.54 6.61 16.01
C ASP A 27 4.30 5.30 15.75
N THR A 28 4.35 4.86 14.49
CA THR A 28 5.16 3.71 14.05
C THR A 28 6.64 4.04 13.84
N GLY A 29 7.09 5.25 14.18
CA GLY A 29 8.50 5.67 14.03
C GLY A 29 8.90 6.06 12.61
N LEU A 30 7.96 6.10 11.66
CA LEU A 30 8.17 6.59 10.30
C LEU A 30 7.90 8.08 10.20
N ARG A 31 8.92 8.87 9.85
CA ARG A 31 8.71 10.29 9.53
C ARG A 31 7.62 10.47 8.46
N ALA A 32 6.56 11.19 8.81
CA ALA A 32 5.45 11.52 7.91
C ALA A 32 5.87 12.54 6.83
N THR A 33 6.28 12.05 5.65
CA THR A 33 6.57 12.87 4.47
C THR A 33 5.42 12.81 3.47
N THR A 34 5.29 13.80 2.59
CA THR A 34 4.24 13.81 1.56
C THR A 34 4.19 12.53 0.72
N PRO A 35 5.31 11.98 0.22
CA PRO A 35 5.28 10.71 -0.51
C PRO A 35 4.77 9.54 0.34
N ARG A 36 5.18 9.45 1.62
CA ARG A 36 4.72 8.38 2.52
C ARG A 36 3.23 8.46 2.81
N ILE A 37 2.74 9.67 3.09
CA ILE A 37 1.32 9.91 3.34
C ILE A 37 0.50 9.56 2.10
N ASN A 38 0.91 10.01 0.91
CA ASN A 38 0.17 9.77 -0.31
C ASN A 38 0.16 8.29 -0.70
N VAL A 39 1.28 7.58 -0.58
CA VAL A 39 1.34 6.13 -0.84
C VAL A 39 0.49 5.38 0.19
N PHE A 40 0.57 5.75 1.47
CA PHE A 40 -0.22 5.11 2.52
C PHE A 40 -1.72 5.33 2.33
N HIS A 41 -2.12 6.56 1.97
CA HIS A 41 -3.49 6.87 1.57
C HIS A 41 -3.94 6.03 0.38
N PHE A 42 -3.12 5.92 -0.67
CA PHE A 42 -3.44 5.14 -1.86
C PHE A 42 -3.63 3.65 -1.55
N LEU A 43 -2.79 3.08 -0.68
CA LEU A 43 -2.95 1.69 -0.23
C LEU A 43 -4.25 1.50 0.57
N ASN A 44 -4.65 2.48 1.38
CA ASN A 44 -5.86 2.41 2.18
C ASN A 44 -7.14 2.44 1.32
N ILE A 45 -7.15 3.18 0.22
CA ILE A 45 -8.30 3.23 -0.71
C ILE A 45 -8.29 2.12 -1.77
N ALA A 46 -7.18 1.37 -1.89
CA ALA A 46 -7.06 0.30 -2.87
C ALA A 46 -7.70 -1.00 -2.34
N ASP A 47 -8.79 -1.44 -2.98
CA ASP A 47 -9.49 -2.68 -2.62
C ASP A 47 -8.71 -3.96 -2.94
N VAL A 48 -7.72 -3.85 -3.83
CA VAL A 48 -6.86 -4.94 -4.28
C VAL A 48 -5.40 -4.59 -4.00
N PRO A 49 -4.54 -5.58 -3.75
CA PRO A 49 -3.11 -5.32 -3.71
C PRO A 49 -2.59 -4.67 -4.99
N VAL A 50 -1.57 -3.83 -4.85
CA VAL A 50 -0.99 -3.02 -5.94
C VAL A 50 0.52 -3.18 -6.03
N THR A 51 1.08 -3.01 -7.22
CA THR A 51 2.54 -3.04 -7.44
C THR A 51 3.16 -1.68 -7.21
N ALA A 52 4.48 -1.64 -6.99
CA ALA A 52 5.23 -0.37 -6.91
C ALA A 52 5.12 0.47 -8.20
N GLU A 53 4.99 -0.18 -9.35
CA GLU A 53 4.77 0.48 -10.64
C GLU A 53 3.39 1.15 -10.70
N ALA A 54 2.34 0.47 -10.22
CA ALA A 54 1.00 1.04 -10.12
C ALA A 54 1.01 2.28 -9.19
N VAL A 55 1.63 2.17 -8.02
CA VAL A 55 1.78 3.29 -7.08
C VAL A 55 2.56 4.46 -7.70
N SER A 56 3.67 4.18 -8.38
CA SER A 56 4.49 5.19 -9.06
C SER A 56 3.69 5.99 -10.08
N ARG A 57 2.86 5.30 -10.88
CA ARG A 57 1.99 5.95 -11.88
C ARG A 57 0.82 6.70 -11.25
N CYS A 58 0.14 6.12 -10.27
CA CYS A 58 -1.07 6.69 -9.70
C CYS A 58 -0.76 7.90 -8.79
N VAL A 59 0.31 7.81 -7.99
CA VAL A 59 0.69 8.85 -7.02
C VAL A 59 1.68 9.87 -7.63
N ASP A 60 2.08 9.67 -8.90
CA ASP A 60 3.05 10.49 -9.62
C ASP A 60 4.39 10.65 -8.86
N LEU A 61 5.03 9.51 -8.59
CA LEU A 61 6.30 9.44 -7.87
C LEU A 61 7.33 8.67 -8.70
N PRO A 62 8.64 8.99 -8.61
CA PRO A 62 9.67 8.13 -9.18
C PRO A 62 9.55 6.70 -8.64
N LEU A 63 9.73 5.71 -9.51
CA LEU A 63 9.57 4.30 -9.15
C LEU A 63 10.46 3.90 -7.96
N SER A 64 11.68 4.44 -7.90
CA SER A 64 12.60 4.23 -6.76
C SER A 64 12.04 4.78 -5.43
N THR A 65 11.34 5.92 -5.47
CA THR A 65 10.67 6.50 -4.30
C THR A 65 9.47 5.66 -3.88
N ALA A 66 8.69 5.16 -4.84
CA ALA A 66 7.58 4.23 -4.56
C ALA A 66 8.10 2.97 -3.85
N TYR A 67 9.15 2.32 -4.37
CA TYR A 67 9.76 1.14 -3.75
C TYR A 67 10.27 1.42 -2.33
N ARG A 68 11.03 2.49 -2.12
CA ARG A 68 11.54 2.86 -0.79
C ARG A 68 10.41 3.13 0.20
N THR A 69 9.33 3.74 -0.26
CA THR A 69 8.16 4.06 0.57
C THR A 69 7.39 2.80 0.94
N LEU A 70 7.07 1.95 -0.03
CA LEU A 70 6.35 0.69 0.20
C LEU A 70 7.15 -0.27 1.10
N THR A 71 8.46 -0.38 0.88
CA THR A 71 9.34 -1.20 1.74
C THR A 71 9.39 -0.64 3.16
N ALA A 72 9.43 0.68 3.34
CA ALA A 72 9.37 1.28 4.66
C ALA A 72 8.03 0.98 5.36
N LEU A 73 6.90 1.08 4.66
CA LEU A 73 5.58 0.74 5.22
C LEU A 73 5.48 -0.73 5.60
N GLU A 74 6.02 -1.64 4.79
CA GLU A 74 6.07 -3.08 5.08
C GLU A 74 6.91 -3.39 6.33
N ILE A 75 8.13 -2.83 6.42
CA ILE A 75 9.02 -3.04 7.58
C ILE A 75 8.38 -2.56 8.88
N ASN A 76 7.53 -1.52 8.81
CA ASN A 76 6.83 -0.98 9.97
C ASN A 76 5.40 -1.54 10.12
N HIS A 77 5.09 -2.66 9.46
CA HIS A 77 3.83 -3.40 9.58
C HIS A 77 2.57 -2.60 9.17
N LEU A 78 2.74 -1.51 8.41
CA LEU A 78 1.65 -0.69 7.88
C LEU A 78 1.13 -1.20 6.52
N ALA A 79 1.89 -2.07 5.85
CA ALA A 79 1.51 -2.70 4.59
C ALA A 79 1.94 -4.17 4.56
N GLY A 80 1.09 -5.01 3.98
CA GLY A 80 1.38 -6.42 3.74
C GLY A 80 1.93 -6.62 2.33
N VAL A 81 2.79 -7.62 2.18
CA VAL A 81 3.34 -8.00 0.87
C VAL A 81 2.83 -9.38 0.46
N THR A 82 2.60 -9.57 -0.84
CA THR A 82 2.46 -10.89 -1.45
C THR A 82 3.20 -10.91 -2.77
N PHE A 83 3.48 -12.10 -3.27
CA PHE A 83 4.23 -12.32 -4.51
C PHE A 83 3.32 -13.04 -5.50
N ALA A 84 3.35 -12.68 -6.78
CA ALA A 84 2.57 -13.45 -7.74
C ALA A 84 3.16 -14.88 -7.84
N ARG A 85 2.31 -15.89 -8.08
CA ARG A 85 2.77 -17.29 -8.15
C ARG A 85 3.72 -17.57 -9.32
N SER A 86 3.69 -16.73 -10.35
CA SER A 86 4.43 -16.91 -11.60
C SER A 86 5.65 -16.01 -11.73
N ASP A 87 5.85 -15.05 -10.83
CA ASP A 87 6.94 -14.08 -10.91
C ASP A 87 7.45 -13.62 -9.54
N VAL A 88 8.48 -12.78 -9.53
CA VAL A 88 9.01 -12.15 -8.31
C VAL A 88 8.39 -10.77 -8.04
N THR A 89 7.26 -10.46 -8.69
CA THR A 89 6.62 -9.15 -8.55
C THR A 89 6.00 -9.03 -7.17
N ARG A 90 6.36 -7.95 -6.47
CA ARG A 90 5.86 -7.63 -5.13
C ARG A 90 4.57 -6.83 -5.23
N TRP A 91 3.57 -7.29 -4.50
CA TRP A 91 2.24 -6.71 -4.42
C TRP A 91 1.98 -6.28 -2.98
N PHE A 92 1.56 -5.03 -2.79
CA PHE A 92 1.40 -4.39 -1.49
C PHE A 92 -0.08 -4.10 -1.20
N ARG A 93 -0.52 -4.27 0.04
CA ARG A 93 -1.87 -3.92 0.50
C ARG A 93 -1.79 -3.24 1.86
N PHE A 94 -2.71 -2.31 2.14
CA PHE A 94 -2.88 -1.80 3.49
C PHE A 94 -3.31 -2.92 4.46
N LEU A 95 -2.85 -2.85 5.72
CA LEU A 95 -3.11 -3.83 6.77
C LEU A 95 -4.03 -3.25 7.87
N PRO A 96 -5.37 -3.21 7.68
CA PRO A 96 -6.27 -2.79 8.76
C PRO A 96 -6.80 -4.00 9.52
N ASP A 97 -6.07 -4.56 10.50
CA ASP A 97 -6.56 -5.58 11.46
C ASP A 97 -7.45 -6.74 10.93
N SER A 98 -7.43 -7.02 9.62
CA SER A 98 -8.46 -7.76 8.88
C SER A 98 -7.82 -8.87 8.03
N PRO A 99 -8.59 -9.88 7.56
CA PRO A 99 -8.01 -11.10 7.05
C PRO A 99 -7.10 -10.88 5.84
N GLN A 100 -5.91 -11.47 5.93
CA GLN A 100 -4.79 -11.26 5.02
C GLN A 100 -4.95 -12.00 3.68
N HIS A 101 -6.12 -11.98 3.06
CA HIS A 101 -6.34 -12.62 1.75
C HIS A 101 -6.70 -11.59 0.68
N CYS A 102 -6.12 -11.74 -0.51
CA CYS A 102 -6.51 -10.95 -1.66
C CYS A 102 -7.97 -11.31 -2.06
N PRO A 103 -8.91 -10.35 -2.13
CA PRO A 103 -10.30 -10.64 -2.47
C PRO A 103 -10.47 -11.06 -3.94
N ALA A 104 -9.49 -10.77 -4.81
CA ALA A 104 -9.55 -11.13 -6.22
C ALA A 104 -9.12 -12.58 -6.50
N CYS A 105 -8.16 -13.12 -5.74
CA CYS A 105 -7.58 -14.45 -6.00
C CYS A 105 -7.44 -15.37 -4.77
N GLY A 106 -7.83 -14.90 -3.58
CA GLY A 106 -7.76 -15.64 -2.33
C GLY A 106 -6.35 -15.85 -1.76
N GLN A 107 -5.32 -15.30 -2.40
CA GLN A 107 -3.94 -15.51 -1.98
C GLN A 107 -3.63 -14.78 -0.66
N SER A 108 -2.97 -15.47 0.26
CA SER A 108 -2.54 -14.90 1.53
C SER A 108 -1.40 -13.88 1.34
N PHE A 109 -1.41 -12.82 2.13
CA PHE A 109 -0.27 -11.93 2.30
C PHE A 109 0.71 -12.55 3.29
N TYR A 110 2.01 -12.38 3.01
CA TYR A 110 3.07 -12.77 3.92
C TYR A 110 3.26 -11.63 4.93
N GLY A 111 2.76 -11.84 6.15
CA GLY A 111 3.31 -11.22 7.34
C GLY A 111 4.25 -12.23 7.98
N GLU A 112 5.55 -12.21 7.65
CA GLU A 112 6.54 -13.14 8.23
C GLU A 112 6.85 -12.90 9.71
N TYR A 113 6.17 -11.94 10.35
CA TYR A 113 6.50 -11.49 11.70
C TYR A 113 5.24 -11.56 12.57
N SER A 114 5.07 -12.73 13.21
CA SER A 114 4.15 -12.98 14.34
C SER A 114 4.81 -12.62 15.66
#